data_AF-A0A3P7FYW6-F1
#
_entry.id   AF-A0A3P7FYW6-F1
#
_cell.length_a   1.000
_cell.length_b   1.000
_cell.length_c   1.000
_cell.angle_alpha   90.00
_cell.angle_beta   90.00
_cell.angle_gamma   90.00
#
_symmetry.space_group_name_H-M   'P 1'
#
loop_
_entity.id
_entity.type
_entity.pdbx_description
1 polymer ?
#
loop_
_entity_poly.entity_id
_entity_poly.type
_entity_poly.pdbx_seq_one_letter_code
_entity_poly.pdbx_strand_id
1 'polypeptide(L)'
;MHLGFDWFLLYCTISAIDTVCRTEIGLRLIDPTISLPYWDTVLDNYLVDPRDSILFSPLFVGEVDQFGNVVTGPYAFWSTMEGRNAIVRNMAQEGFLLSEAHVAAVIEQINIEYVLAYTAPLQGLSEQ
;
A
#
# COMPACT_ATOMS: atom_id res chain seq x y z
N MET A 1 -30.14 4.04 25.05
CA MET A 1 -29.82 4.55 23.70
C MET A 1 -28.34 4.83 23.69
N HIS A 2 -27.54 3.81 23.39
CA HIS A 2 -26.08 3.82 23.55
C HIS A 2 -25.48 4.32 22.24
N LEU A 3 -24.99 5.56 22.24
CA LEU A 3 -24.14 6.07 21.17
C LEU A 3 -22.80 5.31 21.27
N GLY A 4 -22.69 4.19 20.56
CA GLY A 4 -21.47 3.42 20.44
C GLY A 4 -20.49 4.17 19.55
N PHE A 5 -19.72 5.07 20.13
CA PHE A 5 -18.53 5.62 19.48
C PHE A 5 -17.52 4.48 19.39
N ASP A 6 -17.32 3.94 18.19
CA ASP A 6 -16.44 2.78 17.98
C ASP A 6 -14.97 3.21 18.16
N TRP A 7 -14.44 2.97 19.36
CA TRP A 7 -13.09 3.34 19.75
C TRP A 7 -12.04 2.69 18.86
N PHE A 8 -12.30 1.49 18.34
CA PHE A 8 -11.37 0.78 17.46
C PHE A 8 -11.11 1.57 16.17
N LEU A 9 -12.16 2.17 15.60
CA LEU A 9 -12.08 2.95 14.37
C LEU A 9 -11.37 4.30 14.56
N LEU A 10 -11.59 4.94 15.71
CA LEU A 10 -10.85 6.15 16.08
C LEU A 10 -9.34 5.86 16.25
N TYR A 11 -9.00 4.75 16.89
CA TYR A 11 -7.59 4.36 17.08
C TYR A 11 -6.90 4.02 15.76
N CYS A 12 -7.56 3.29 14.87
CA CYS A 12 -6.96 2.91 13.58
C CYS A 12 -6.66 4.14 12.70
N THR A 13 -7.62 5.08 12.59
CA THR A 13 -7.45 6.29 11.77
C THR A 13 -6.40 7.26 12.34
N ILE A 14 -6.41 7.48 13.66
CA ILE A 14 -5.40 8.31 14.33
C ILE A 14 -4.00 7.67 14.22
N SER A 15 -3.90 6.35 14.38
CA SER A 15 -2.62 5.65 14.29
C SER A 15 -2.02 5.68 12.88
N ALA A 16 -2.85 5.58 11.84
CA ALA A 16 -2.38 5.66 10.46
C ALA A 16 -1.80 7.04 10.14
N ILE A 17 -2.52 8.10 10.55
CA ILE A 17 -2.06 9.49 10.39
C ILE A 17 -0.77 9.75 11.19
N ASP A 18 -0.68 9.30 12.45
CA ASP A 18 0.55 9.47 13.26
C ASP A 18 1.76 8.81 12.58
N THR A 19 1.60 7.60 12.03
CA THR A 19 2.71 6.85 11.44
C THR A 19 3.32 7.55 10.23
N VAL A 20 2.48 8.09 9.33
CA VAL A 20 2.94 8.82 8.14
C VAL A 20 3.65 10.11 8.57
N CYS A 21 3.02 10.91 9.42
CA CYS A 21 3.58 12.18 9.90
C CYS A 21 4.90 11.98 10.63
N ARG A 22 5.00 10.96 11.49
CA ARG A 22 6.22 10.63 12.24
C ARG A 22 7.36 10.24 11.30
N THR A 23 7.07 9.47 10.27
CA THR A 23 8.05 9.05 9.27
C THR A 23 8.57 10.24 8.47
N GLU A 24 7.67 11.13 8.01
CA GLU A 24 8.05 12.33 7.27
C GLU A 24 8.93 13.27 8.10
N ILE A 25 8.57 13.50 9.38
CA ILE A 25 9.39 14.32 10.29
C ILE A 25 10.78 13.69 10.46
N GLY A 26 10.87 12.36 10.63
CA GLY A 26 12.14 11.66 10.74
C GLY A 26 13.06 11.86 9.53
N LEU A 27 12.49 11.84 8.33
CA LEU A 27 13.20 12.13 7.08
C LEU A 27 13.65 13.60 6.99
N ARG A 28 12.76 14.53 7.36
CA ARG A 28 13.05 15.98 7.34
C ARG A 28 14.10 16.43 8.36
N LEU A 29 14.35 15.65 9.40
CA LEU A 29 15.46 15.88 10.32
C LEU A 29 16.83 15.64 9.66
N ILE A 30 16.88 14.82 8.61
CA ILE A 30 18.10 14.52 7.85
C ILE A 30 18.23 15.48 6.67
N ASP A 31 17.14 15.63 5.89
CA ASP A 31 17.07 16.55 4.76
C ASP A 31 15.72 17.29 4.77
N PRO A 32 15.67 18.61 5.01
CA PRO A 32 14.40 19.32 5.09
C PRO A 32 13.68 19.48 3.75
N THR A 33 14.35 19.21 2.62
CA THR A 33 13.82 19.43 1.27
C THR A 33 12.99 18.25 0.75
N ILE A 34 13.11 17.07 1.36
CA ILE A 34 12.37 15.88 0.95
C ILE A 34 10.96 15.85 1.55
N SER A 35 10.03 15.29 0.80
CA SER A 35 8.68 14.94 1.23
C SER A 35 8.40 13.49 0.92
N LEU A 36 7.44 12.87 1.63
CA LEU A 36 7.01 11.52 1.32
C LEU A 36 6.24 11.50 -0.01
N PRO A 37 6.71 10.79 -1.04
CA PRO A 37 5.93 10.59 -2.25
C PRO A 37 4.77 9.63 -1.99
N TYR A 38 3.70 9.75 -2.77
CA TYR A 38 2.61 8.77 -2.79
C TYR A 38 2.69 7.90 -4.04
N TRP A 39 2.15 6.69 -3.96
CA TRP A 39 2.01 5.79 -5.11
C TRP A 39 0.56 5.81 -5.60
N ASP A 40 0.36 6.31 -6.83
CA ASP A 40 -0.93 6.26 -7.50
C ASP A 40 -1.15 4.91 -8.17
N THR A 41 -1.83 4.01 -7.44
CA THR A 41 -2.14 2.67 -7.97
C THR A 41 -3.15 2.69 -9.12
N VAL A 42 -3.97 3.75 -9.23
CA VAL A 42 -4.95 3.87 -10.32
C VAL A 42 -4.24 4.16 -11.63
N LEU A 43 -3.24 5.04 -11.59
CA LEU A 43 -2.42 5.34 -12.75
C LEU A 43 -1.70 4.09 -13.28
N ASP A 44 -1.10 3.30 -12.37
CA ASP A 44 -0.39 2.08 -12.75
C ASP A 44 -1.33 0.96 -13.22
N ASN A 45 -2.60 0.99 -12.83
CA ASN A 45 -3.62 0.05 -13.31
C ASN A 45 -3.94 0.21 -14.81
N TYR A 46 -3.59 1.34 -15.42
CA TYR A 46 -3.74 1.54 -16.86
C TYR A 46 -2.66 0.86 -17.71
N LEU A 47 -1.58 0.38 -17.08
CA LEU A 47 -0.56 -0.38 -17.78
C LEU A 47 -1.13 -1.74 -18.20
N VAL A 48 -0.63 -2.26 -19.33
CA VAL A 48 -0.97 -3.61 -19.79
C VAL A 48 -0.54 -4.64 -18.74
N ASP A 49 0.62 -4.41 -18.12
CA ASP A 49 1.10 -5.14 -16.96
C ASP A 49 1.47 -4.13 -15.85
N PRO A 50 0.76 -4.15 -14.71
CA PRO A 50 1.08 -3.30 -13.56
C PRO A 50 2.51 -3.47 -13.02
N ARG A 51 3.16 -4.61 -13.31
CA ARG A 51 4.54 -4.89 -12.90
C ARG A 51 5.57 -4.02 -13.64
N ASP A 52 5.19 -3.48 -14.80
CA ASP A 52 6.04 -2.60 -15.60
C ASP A 52 6.03 -1.14 -15.10
N SER A 53 5.43 -0.87 -13.93
CA SER A 53 5.50 0.44 -13.29
C SER A 53 6.94 0.86 -13.03
N ILE A 54 7.23 2.14 -13.30
CA ILE A 54 8.54 2.75 -13.03
C ILE A 54 8.95 2.64 -11.56
N LEU A 55 7.98 2.53 -10.65
CA LEU A 55 8.22 2.34 -9.22
C LEU A 55 9.09 1.10 -8.98
N PHE A 56 8.86 0.02 -9.72
CA PHE A 56 9.58 -1.25 -9.59
C PHE A 56 10.88 -1.32 -10.40
N SER A 57 11.30 -0.21 -11.01
CA SER A 57 12.58 -0.14 -11.69
C SER A 57 13.76 -0.08 -10.70
N PRO A 58 14.99 -0.38 -11.16
CA PRO A 58 16.20 -0.24 -10.35
C PRO A 58 16.48 1.18 -9.85
N LEU A 59 15.84 2.21 -10.43
CA LEU A 59 15.97 3.60 -9.99
C LEU A 59 15.24 3.88 -8.68
N PHE A 60 14.17 3.11 -8.38
CA PHE A 60 13.29 3.33 -7.23
C PHE A 60 13.32 2.12 -6.29
N VAL A 61 12.29 1.27 -6.29
CA VAL A 61 12.19 0.19 -5.29
C VAL A 61 12.85 -1.12 -5.73
N GLY A 62 13.31 -1.19 -6.98
CA GLY A 62 14.03 -2.33 -7.53
C GLY A 62 13.12 -3.42 -8.11
N GLU A 63 13.75 -4.28 -8.91
CA GLU A 63 13.15 -5.44 -9.55
C GLU A 63 13.33 -6.70 -8.68
N VAL A 64 12.52 -7.71 -8.98
CA VAL A 64 12.54 -9.00 -8.28
C VAL A 64 13.15 -10.11 -9.14
N ASP A 65 13.78 -11.09 -8.50
CA ASP A 65 14.16 -12.34 -9.14
C ASP A 65 12.97 -13.31 -9.30
N GLN A 66 13.21 -14.49 -9.88
CA GLN A 66 12.20 -15.55 -10.05
C GLN A 66 11.60 -16.09 -8.74
N PHE A 67 12.23 -15.80 -7.59
CA PHE A 67 11.78 -16.20 -6.26
C PHE A 67 11.10 -15.05 -5.50
N GLY A 68 10.95 -13.89 -6.14
CA GLY A 68 10.35 -12.69 -5.56
C GLY A 68 11.31 -11.85 -4.71
N ASN A 69 12.61 -12.17 -4.67
CA ASN A 69 13.58 -11.38 -3.88
C ASN A 69 13.94 -10.09 -4.61
N VAL A 70 14.00 -8.97 -3.88
CA VAL A 70 14.49 -7.70 -4.43
C VAL A 70 16.01 -7.76 -4.61
N VAL A 71 16.47 -7.77 -5.86
CA VAL A 71 17.88 -7.95 -6.22
C VAL A 71 18.52 -6.73 -6.86
N THR A 72 17.74 -5.70 -7.22
CA THR A 72 18.24 -4.45 -7.81
C THR A 72 17.77 -3.21 -7.03
N GLY A 73 18.37 -2.06 -7.31
CA GLY A 73 18.04 -0.78 -6.70
C GLY A 73 18.58 -0.57 -5.27
N PRO A 74 18.21 0.55 -4.62
CA PRO A 74 18.72 0.93 -3.30
C PRO A 74 18.32 -0.04 -2.16
N TYR A 75 17.31 -0.88 -2.38
CA TYR A 75 16.83 -1.86 -1.39
C TYR A 75 17.22 -3.30 -1.74
N ALA A 76 18.13 -3.50 -2.70
CA ALA A 76 18.65 -4.83 -3.04
C ALA A 76 19.27 -5.49 -1.81
N PHE A 77 18.89 -6.75 -1.55
CA PHE A 77 19.40 -7.55 -0.42
C PHE A 77 19.26 -6.86 0.95
N TRP A 78 18.23 -6.04 1.13
CA TRP A 78 17.96 -5.40 2.40
C TRP A 78 17.60 -6.44 3.47
N SER A 79 18.37 -6.48 4.56
CA SER A 79 18.14 -7.38 5.68
C SER A 79 16.87 -7.01 6.42
N THR A 80 15.91 -7.95 6.47
CA THR A 80 14.66 -7.74 7.19
C THR A 80 14.81 -8.11 8.66
N MET A 81 13.95 -7.54 9.52
CA MET A 81 13.92 -7.86 10.95
C MET A 81 13.58 -9.34 11.22
N GLU A 82 12.99 -10.02 10.24
CA GLU A 82 12.67 -11.46 10.27
C GLU A 82 13.89 -12.34 9.97
N GLY A 83 15.07 -11.74 9.75
CA GLY A 83 16.32 -12.47 9.47
C GLY A 83 16.48 -12.92 8.03
N ARG A 84 15.67 -12.38 7.10
CA ARG A 84 15.86 -12.62 5.66
C ARG A 84 16.88 -11.65 5.09
N ASN A 85 17.64 -12.10 4.10
CA ASN A 85 18.69 -11.32 3.44
C ASN A 85 18.17 -10.50 2.26
N ALA A 86 16.86 -10.48 2.03
CA ALA A 86 16.22 -9.66 1.00
C ALA A 86 14.74 -9.47 1.35
N ILE A 87 14.19 -8.34 0.89
CA ILE A 87 12.74 -8.12 0.84
C ILE A 87 12.16 -9.07 -0.21
N VAL A 88 10.98 -9.63 0.07
CA VAL A 88 10.24 -10.46 -0.90
C VAL A 88 8.97 -9.76 -1.33
N ARG A 89 8.75 -9.71 -2.64
CA ARG A 89 7.58 -9.10 -3.28
C ARG A 89 7.04 -10.02 -4.37
N ASN A 90 5.82 -10.51 -4.16
CA ASN A 90 5.11 -11.34 -5.13
C ASN A 90 4.02 -10.50 -5.80
N MET A 91 4.36 -9.90 -6.94
CA MET A 91 3.47 -8.99 -7.65
C MET A 91 2.48 -9.76 -8.53
N ALA A 92 1.26 -9.21 -8.66
CA ALA A 92 0.18 -9.74 -9.52
C ALA A 92 -0.20 -11.21 -9.25
N GLN A 93 -0.02 -11.70 -8.01
CA GLN A 93 -0.50 -13.03 -7.60
C GLN A 93 -1.97 -13.01 -7.18
N GLU A 94 -2.40 -11.94 -6.51
CA GLU A 94 -3.74 -11.82 -5.93
C GLU A 94 -4.26 -10.38 -6.09
N GLY A 95 -5.55 -10.24 -6.39
CA GLY A 95 -6.22 -8.96 -6.53
C GLY A 95 -5.89 -8.19 -7.82
N PHE A 96 -6.33 -6.95 -7.87
CA PHE A 96 -6.07 -5.98 -8.94
C PHE A 96 -5.72 -4.62 -8.32
N LEU A 97 -5.02 -3.77 -9.07
CA LEU A 97 -4.81 -2.39 -8.64
C LEU A 97 -6.13 -1.61 -8.67
N LEU A 98 -6.21 -0.53 -7.91
CA LEU A 98 -7.42 0.30 -7.87
C LEU A 98 -7.73 0.86 -9.26
N SER A 99 -9.01 1.05 -9.54
CA SER A 99 -9.50 1.75 -10.74
C SER A 99 -10.24 3.00 -10.31
N GLU A 100 -10.51 3.91 -11.24
CA GLU A 100 -11.33 5.10 -10.98
C GLU A 100 -12.71 4.73 -10.48
N ALA A 101 -13.28 3.62 -10.97
CA ALA A 101 -14.57 3.14 -10.50
C ALA A 101 -14.51 2.75 -9.02
N HIS A 102 -13.40 2.12 -8.58
CA HIS A 102 -13.20 1.78 -7.17
C HIS A 102 -13.06 3.04 -6.31
N VAL A 103 -12.31 4.04 -6.79
CA VAL A 103 -12.16 5.31 -6.06
C VAL A 103 -13.47 6.08 -6.00
N ALA A 104 -14.21 6.18 -7.10
CA ALA A 104 -15.50 6.84 -7.16
C ALA A 104 -16.52 6.17 -6.23
N ALA A 105 -16.57 4.82 -6.21
CA ALA A 105 -17.46 4.08 -5.33
C ALA A 105 -17.21 4.37 -3.84
N VAL A 106 -15.94 4.57 -3.44
CA VAL A 106 -15.59 4.93 -2.07
C VAL A 106 -15.93 6.40 -1.77
N ILE A 107 -15.67 7.31 -2.71
CA ILE A 107 -15.95 8.75 -2.53
C ILE A 107 -17.46 9.04 -2.47
N GLU A 108 -18.27 8.33 -3.25
CA GLU A 108 -19.72 8.48 -3.26
C GLU A 108 -20.42 7.86 -2.04
N GLN A 109 -19.67 7.10 -1.24
CA GLN A 109 -20.24 6.40 -0.10
C GLN A 109 -20.51 7.35 1.07
N ILE A 110 -21.76 7.38 1.52
CA ILE A 110 -22.24 8.21 2.64
C ILE A 110 -22.20 7.43 3.96
N ASN A 111 -22.31 6.10 3.90
CA ASN A 111 -22.24 5.25 5.08
C ASN A 111 -20.81 4.71 5.31
N ILE A 112 -20.25 5.08 6.47
CA ILE A 112 -18.90 4.71 6.91
C ILE A 112 -18.63 3.20 6.90
N GLU A 113 -19.64 2.36 7.12
CA GLU A 113 -19.49 0.91 7.16
C GLU A 113 -18.99 0.34 5.82
N TYR A 114 -19.43 0.92 4.71
CA TYR A 114 -19.03 0.49 3.37
C TYR A 114 -17.69 1.11 2.92
N VAL A 115 -17.24 2.19 3.55
CA VAL A 115 -15.90 2.76 3.34
C VAL A 115 -14.83 1.93 4.05
N LEU A 116 -15.19 1.30 5.17
CA LEU A 116 -14.28 0.53 6.02
C LEU A 116 -14.32 -0.97 5.76
N ALA A 117 -15.14 -1.43 4.81
CA ALA A 117 -15.24 -2.83 4.45
C ALA A 117 -13.93 -3.33 3.81
N TYR A 118 -13.54 -4.53 4.22
CA TYR A 118 -12.28 -5.18 3.86
C TYR A 118 -12.13 -5.35 2.33
N THR A 119 -10.96 -4.98 1.78
CA THR A 119 -10.71 -4.94 0.32
C THR A 119 -10.10 -6.21 -0.27
N ALA A 120 -9.76 -7.22 0.53
CA ALA A 120 -9.26 -8.49 -0.01
C ALA A 120 -10.40 -9.50 -0.19
N PRO A 121 -10.46 -10.23 -1.32
CA PRO A 121 -11.44 -11.31 -1.49
C PRO A 121 -11.20 -12.36 -0.41
N LEU A 122 -12.21 -12.63 0.41
CA LEU A 122 -12.22 -13.78 1.30
C LEU A 122 -12.16 -15.04 0.42
N GLN A 123 -11.04 -15.76 0.43
CA GLN A 123 -10.98 -17.11 -0.12
C GLN A 123 -12.05 -17.96 0.58
N GLY A 124 -13.19 -18.17 -0.10
CA GLY A 124 -14.27 -19.04 0.39
C GLY A 124 -15.70 -18.54 0.22
N LEU A 125 -15.95 -17.33 -0.27
CA LEU A 125 -17.31 -16.89 -0.61
C LEU A 125 -17.48 -16.86 -2.13
N SER A 126 -18.22 -17.84 -2.65
CA SER A 126 -18.66 -17.88 -4.05
C SER A 126 -19.46 -16.63 -4.39
N GLU A 127 -19.16 -16.02 -5.52
CA GLU A 127 -19.92 -14.93 -6.15
C GLU A 127 -21.43 -15.19 -6.07
N GLN A 128 -22.14 -14.27 -5.42
CA GLN A 128 -23.58 -14.04 -5.61
C GLN A 128 -23.82 -12.55 -5.74
#